data_AF-A0A084VVT2-F1
#
_entry.id   AF-A0A084VVT2-F1
#
_cell.length_a   1.000
_cell.length_b   1.000
_cell.length_c   1.000
_cell.angle_alpha   90.00
_cell.angle_beta   90.00
_cell.angle_gamma   90.00
#
_symmetry.space_group_name_H-M   'P 1'
#
loop_
_entity.id
_entity.type
_entity.pdbx_description
1 polymer ?
#
loop_
_entity_poly.entity_id
_entity_poly.type
_entity_poly.pdbx_seq_one_letter_code
_entity_poly.pdbx_strand_id
1 'polypeptide(L)'
;MKPAQIGGLVALVGLLAASGTDGAGPIFGVQRLVQNVPAQSTFIVSDFLQFMQTAVTCFNKLRIPEERFPLYLAGVFPNCPETQCFVRCLSANLNLYCDETGSDIDRHYLQYGLGQDYQCFRQKAEQCLASNTVPCNDPCESAYKQELCFLEEYRKYVDGNLNSLIAAVGVEKAGNSVVYYNCV
;
A
#
# COMPACT_ATOMS: atom_id res chain seq x y z
N MET A 1 2.93 15.50 77.45
CA MET A 1 4.35 15.27 77.09
C MET A 1 4.43 14.82 75.63
N LYS A 2 5.56 15.07 74.96
CA LYS A 2 6.01 14.48 73.67
C LYS A 2 7.29 13.67 73.99
N PRO A 3 7.70 12.61 73.23
CA PRO A 3 8.09 12.67 71.80
C PRO A 3 7.69 11.39 71.00
N ALA A 4 8.36 11.01 69.89
CA ALA A 4 8.34 11.63 68.54
C ALA A 4 9.15 10.78 67.50
N GLN A 5 8.66 10.66 66.25
CA GLN A 5 9.34 10.03 65.07
C GLN A 5 9.71 8.54 65.28
N ILE A 6 10.33 7.72 64.39
CA ILE A 6 10.98 7.80 63.05
C ILE A 6 10.63 6.44 62.33
N GLY A 7 10.59 6.21 61.00
CA GLY A 7 10.75 7.04 59.79
C GLY A 7 11.57 6.32 58.67
N GLY A 8 10.97 5.98 57.52
CA GLY A 8 11.59 5.20 56.41
C GLY A 8 11.36 3.68 56.51
N LEU A 9 11.62 2.84 55.49
CA LEU A 9 12.12 3.07 54.13
C LEU A 9 11.54 1.98 53.17
N VAL A 10 11.48 2.23 51.85
CA VAL A 10 11.11 1.19 50.86
C VAL A 10 12.36 0.42 50.43
N ALA A 11 12.32 -0.91 50.49
CA ALA A 11 13.37 -1.78 49.97
C ALA A 11 12.86 -2.56 48.75
N LEU A 12 13.45 -2.30 47.57
CA LEU A 12 13.19 -3.12 46.38
C LEU A 12 13.94 -4.45 46.49
N VAL A 13 13.23 -5.56 46.33
CA VAL A 13 13.85 -6.88 46.12
C VAL A 13 14.21 -7.00 44.64
N GLY A 14 15.48 -6.75 44.31
CA GLY A 14 16.00 -6.95 42.96
C GLY A 14 16.21 -8.43 42.65
N LEU A 15 15.73 -8.89 41.49
CA LEU A 15 16.15 -10.17 40.91
C LEU A 15 17.37 -9.95 40.01
N LEU A 16 18.44 -10.71 40.27
CA LEU A 16 19.66 -10.74 39.46
C LEU A 16 20.03 -12.20 39.12
N ALA A 17 19.63 -12.63 37.92
CA ALA A 17 20.10 -13.83 37.24
C ALA A 17 19.81 -13.65 35.73
N ALA A 18 20.68 -13.99 34.78
CA ALA A 18 22.05 -14.50 34.90
C ALA A 18 22.93 -13.92 33.77
N SER A 19 24.26 -13.99 33.93
CA SER A 19 25.24 -13.47 32.97
C SER A 19 25.72 -14.53 31.97
N GLY A 20 25.57 -14.24 30.68
CA GLY A 20 26.14 -15.00 29.55
C GLY A 20 25.52 -14.51 28.24
N THR A 21 26.24 -14.33 27.13
CA THR A 21 27.65 -14.63 26.83
C THR A 21 28.25 -13.55 25.93
N ASP A 22 29.54 -13.25 26.07
CA ASP A 22 30.29 -12.55 25.00
C ASP A 22 30.29 -13.38 23.71
N GLY A 23 30.03 -12.73 22.57
CA GLY A 23 29.97 -13.41 21.28
C GLY A 23 29.76 -12.44 20.10
N ALA A 24 30.71 -12.48 19.16
CA ALA A 24 30.80 -11.64 17.96
C ALA A 24 29.48 -11.24 17.28
N GLY A 25 29.32 -9.94 16.98
CA GLY A 25 28.20 -9.43 16.21
C GLY A 25 28.43 -9.37 14.68
N PRO A 26 27.39 -9.53 13.85
CA PRO A 26 27.30 -8.93 12.51
C PRO A 26 26.89 -7.44 12.65
N ILE A 27 27.33 -6.46 11.86
CA ILE A 27 27.65 -6.45 10.41
C ILE A 27 26.57 -7.15 9.57
N PHE A 28 25.32 -6.74 9.75
CA PHE A 28 24.30 -6.47 8.71
C PHE A 28 22.92 -6.34 9.35
N GLY A 29 22.12 -5.37 8.89
CA GLY A 29 20.72 -5.20 9.29
C GLY A 29 20.41 -3.84 9.89
N VAL A 30 19.71 -2.99 9.13
CA VAL A 30 18.94 -1.88 9.72
C VAL A 30 17.83 -2.49 10.56
N GLN A 31 17.68 -2.03 11.80
CA GLN A 31 16.62 -2.48 12.69
C GLN A 31 15.26 -2.14 12.05
N ARG A 32 14.59 -3.13 11.43
CA ARG A 32 13.21 -2.94 10.98
C ARG A 32 12.37 -2.63 12.21
N LEU A 33 11.70 -1.48 12.20
CA LEU A 33 10.60 -1.22 13.12
C LEU A 33 9.57 -2.33 12.88
N VAL A 34 9.26 -3.11 13.92
CA VAL A 34 8.25 -4.16 13.84
C VAL A 34 6.90 -3.48 13.82
N GLN A 35 6.43 -3.15 12.62
CA GLN A 35 5.12 -2.57 12.40
C GLN A 35 4.07 -3.61 12.77
N ASN A 36 3.14 -3.24 13.67
CA ASN A 36 2.03 -4.10 14.08
C ASN A 36 0.95 -4.15 12.99
N VAL A 37 1.31 -4.71 11.84
CA VAL A 37 0.35 -5.17 10.82
C VAL A 37 -0.42 -6.36 11.43
N PRO A 38 -1.76 -6.41 11.31
CA PRO A 38 -2.55 -7.50 11.91
C PRO A 38 -2.14 -8.86 11.35
N ALA A 39 -1.67 -9.76 12.23
CA ALA A 39 -1.02 -11.02 11.90
C ALA A 39 -1.96 -12.15 11.42
N GLN A 40 -3.02 -11.80 10.68
CA GLN A 40 -4.06 -12.72 10.21
C GLN A 40 -4.31 -12.67 8.70
N SER A 41 -3.67 -11.74 7.96
CA SER A 41 -3.85 -11.66 6.51
C SER A 41 -3.15 -12.82 5.80
N THR A 42 -3.92 -13.70 5.16
CA THR A 42 -3.42 -14.72 4.23
C THR A 42 -3.16 -14.17 2.83
N PHE A 43 -3.22 -12.85 2.65
CA PHE A 43 -2.96 -12.15 1.40
C PHE A 43 -1.52 -12.35 0.93
N ILE A 44 -1.38 -12.86 -0.30
CA ILE A 44 -0.11 -12.94 -1.00
C ILE A 44 0.02 -11.67 -1.84
N VAL A 45 0.97 -10.82 -1.49
CA VAL A 45 1.35 -9.62 -2.26
C VAL A 45 1.78 -10.05 -3.66
N SER A 46 1.21 -9.43 -4.69
CA SER A 46 1.63 -9.65 -6.07
C SER A 46 3.01 -9.04 -6.31
N ASP A 47 3.92 -9.81 -6.91
CA ASP A 47 5.16 -9.24 -7.44
C ASP A 47 4.87 -8.31 -8.63
N PHE A 48 5.85 -7.50 -9.06
CA PHE A 48 5.61 -6.52 -10.11
C PHE A 48 5.29 -7.14 -11.48
N LEU A 49 5.78 -8.35 -11.78
CA LEU A 49 5.44 -9.04 -13.03
C LEU A 49 3.99 -9.56 -12.97
N GLN A 50 3.57 -10.09 -11.82
CA GLN A 50 2.18 -10.50 -11.56
C GLN A 50 1.20 -9.30 -11.60
N PHE A 51 1.60 -8.16 -11.05
CA PHE A 51 0.87 -6.90 -11.14
C PHE A 51 0.71 -6.44 -12.59
N MET A 52 1.79 -6.41 -13.36
CA MET A 52 1.77 -6.02 -14.78
C MET A 52 0.94 -7.00 -15.63
N GLN A 53 1.06 -8.31 -15.38
CA GLN A 53 0.23 -9.32 -16.03
C GLN A 53 -1.26 -9.13 -15.70
N THR A 54 -1.60 -8.78 -14.46
CA THR A 54 -2.98 -8.46 -14.06
C THR A 54 -3.51 -7.21 -14.79
N ALA A 55 -2.71 -6.15 -14.88
CA ALA A 55 -3.07 -4.95 -15.64
C ALA A 55 -3.33 -5.26 -17.13
N VAL A 56 -2.42 -5.96 -17.80
CA VAL A 56 -2.58 -6.40 -19.21
C VAL A 56 -3.82 -7.30 -19.37
N THR A 57 -4.09 -8.19 -18.41
CA THR A 57 -5.28 -9.05 -18.42
C THR A 57 -6.57 -8.21 -18.36
N CYS A 58 -6.58 -7.14 -17.57
CA CYS A 58 -7.71 -6.22 -17.48
C CYS A 58 -7.90 -5.36 -18.75
N PHE A 59 -6.81 -4.86 -19.37
CA PHE A 59 -6.87 -4.22 -20.69
C PHE A 59 -7.52 -5.13 -21.73
N ASN A 60 -7.03 -6.37 -21.87
CA ASN A 60 -7.55 -7.37 -22.81
C ASN A 60 -9.02 -7.74 -22.53
N LYS A 61 -9.38 -7.94 -21.26
CA LYS A 61 -10.75 -8.30 -20.85
C LYS A 61 -11.77 -7.20 -21.15
N LEU A 62 -11.37 -5.94 -21.00
CA LEU A 62 -12.23 -4.77 -21.21
C LEU A 62 -12.10 -4.18 -22.63
N ARG A 63 -11.15 -4.66 -23.45
CA ARG A 63 -10.81 -4.18 -24.80
C ARG A 63 -10.39 -2.70 -24.84
N ILE A 64 -9.63 -2.29 -23.83
CA ILE A 64 -9.12 -0.92 -23.71
C ILE A 64 -7.98 -0.72 -24.71
N PRO A 65 -7.95 0.38 -25.49
CA PRO A 65 -6.88 0.66 -26.44
C PRO A 65 -5.50 0.72 -25.76
N GLU A 66 -4.50 0.06 -26.36
CA GLU A 66 -3.15 -0.08 -25.80
C GLU A 66 -2.45 1.28 -25.58
N GLU A 67 -2.85 2.31 -26.31
CA GLU A 67 -2.35 3.68 -26.17
C GLU A 67 -2.68 4.30 -24.80
N ARG A 68 -3.65 3.73 -24.05
CA ARG A 68 -3.92 4.12 -22.65
C ARG A 68 -3.04 3.40 -21.62
N PHE A 69 -2.31 2.36 -22.02
CA PHE A 69 -1.48 1.58 -21.10
C PHE A 69 -0.42 2.43 -20.37
N PRO A 70 0.36 3.31 -21.05
CA PRO A 70 1.31 4.19 -20.37
C PRO A 70 0.64 5.17 -19.41
N LEU A 71 -0.59 5.62 -19.73
CA LEU A 71 -1.34 6.57 -18.92
C LEU A 71 -1.79 5.96 -17.59
N TYR A 72 -2.32 4.74 -17.65
CA TYR A 72 -2.81 4.02 -16.47
C TYR A 72 -1.63 3.60 -15.57
N LEU A 73 -0.48 3.21 -16.14
CA LEU A 73 0.76 2.98 -15.37
C LEU A 73 1.25 4.25 -14.65
N ALA A 74 1.16 5.42 -15.28
CA ALA A 74 1.47 6.70 -14.63
C ALA A 74 0.44 7.10 -13.54
N GLY A 75 -0.53 6.23 -13.23
CA GLY A 75 -1.60 6.49 -12.27
C GLY A 75 -2.45 7.69 -12.69
N VAL A 76 -2.71 7.86 -13.98
CA VAL A 76 -3.66 8.87 -14.49
C VAL A 76 -4.89 8.12 -14.98
N PHE A 77 -5.97 8.27 -14.22
CA PHE A 77 -7.24 7.61 -14.47
C PHE A 77 -8.31 8.66 -14.79
N PRO A 78 -8.65 8.90 -16.08
CA PRO A 78 -9.75 9.79 -16.46
C PRO A 78 -11.09 9.23 -15.97
N ASN A 79 -12.00 10.11 -15.52
CA ASN A 79 -13.31 9.69 -15.01
C ASN A 79 -14.29 9.33 -16.14
N CYS A 80 -14.13 8.13 -16.71
CA CYS A 80 -15.06 7.53 -17.66
C CYS A 80 -15.30 6.03 -17.37
N PRO A 81 -16.42 5.44 -17.82
CA PRO A 81 -16.81 4.08 -17.45
C PRO A 81 -15.76 3.00 -17.74
N GLU A 82 -15.02 3.16 -18.83
CA GLU A 82 -13.94 2.27 -19.24
C GLU A 82 -12.76 2.27 -18.25
N THR A 83 -12.34 3.45 -17.80
CA THR A 83 -11.31 3.59 -16.76
C THR A 83 -11.83 3.14 -15.40
N GLN A 84 -13.08 3.47 -15.06
CA GLN A 84 -13.72 3.02 -13.82
C GLN A 84 -13.71 1.48 -13.72
N CYS A 85 -14.09 0.80 -14.81
CA CYS A 85 -14.05 -0.66 -14.87
C CYS A 85 -12.62 -1.22 -14.96
N PHE A 86 -11.65 -0.48 -15.52
CA PHE A 86 -10.24 -0.87 -15.42
C PHE A 86 -9.76 -0.88 -13.97
N VAL A 87 -10.00 0.20 -13.22
CA VAL A 87 -9.60 0.33 -11.82
C VAL A 87 -10.22 -0.80 -10.99
N ARG A 88 -11.54 -1.04 -11.12
CA ARG A 88 -12.23 -2.20 -10.51
C ARG A 88 -11.60 -3.54 -10.89
N CYS A 89 -11.28 -3.73 -12.16
CA CYS A 89 -10.72 -4.99 -12.64
C CYS A 89 -9.34 -5.22 -12.02
N LEU A 90 -8.46 -4.21 -12.03
CA LEU A 90 -7.11 -4.33 -11.50
C LEU A 90 -7.15 -4.61 -9.99
N SER A 91 -7.90 -3.82 -9.22
CA SER A 91 -7.97 -3.98 -7.76
C SER A 91 -8.59 -5.30 -7.32
N ALA A 92 -9.67 -5.75 -7.98
CA ALA A 92 -10.31 -7.03 -7.66
C ALA A 92 -9.41 -8.23 -8.00
N ASN A 93 -8.69 -8.22 -9.12
CA ASN A 93 -7.79 -9.33 -9.47
C ASN A 93 -6.50 -9.32 -8.64
N LEU A 94 -6.05 -8.15 -8.17
CA LEU A 94 -5.03 -8.02 -7.12
C LEU A 94 -5.57 -8.33 -5.71
N ASN A 95 -6.85 -8.72 -5.57
CA ASN A 95 -7.53 -9.01 -4.31
C ASN A 95 -7.53 -7.84 -3.29
N LEU A 96 -7.35 -6.60 -3.76
CA LEU A 96 -7.34 -5.36 -2.97
C LEU A 96 -8.75 -4.79 -2.73
N TYR A 97 -9.71 -5.19 -3.55
CA TYR A 97 -11.10 -4.71 -3.55
C TYR A 97 -12.07 -5.90 -3.72
N CYS A 98 -13.23 -5.81 -3.08
CA CYS A 98 -14.36 -6.71 -3.31
C CYS A 98 -15.64 -5.90 -3.51
N ASP A 99 -16.54 -6.31 -4.41
CA ASP A 99 -17.79 -5.57 -4.66
C ASP A 99 -18.71 -5.54 -3.41
N GLU A 100 -18.62 -6.57 -2.57
CA GLU A 100 -19.42 -6.76 -1.36
C GLU A 100 -18.85 -6.06 -0.11
N THR A 101 -17.55 -5.73 -0.09
CA THR A 101 -16.85 -5.19 1.11
C THR A 101 -16.07 -3.91 0.88
N GLY A 102 -15.94 -3.44 -0.37
CA GLY A 102 -15.12 -2.28 -0.73
C GLY A 102 -13.61 -2.58 -0.74
N SER A 103 -12.81 -1.52 -0.64
CA SER A 103 -11.34 -1.59 -0.61
C SER A 103 -10.79 -2.10 0.73
N ASP A 104 -9.90 -3.09 0.68
CA ASP A 104 -9.19 -3.62 1.85
C ASP A 104 -7.92 -2.79 2.10
N ILE A 105 -7.94 -2.00 3.19
CA ILE A 105 -6.84 -1.11 3.59
C ILE A 105 -5.57 -1.91 3.91
N ASP A 106 -5.67 -3.07 4.56
CA ASP A 106 -4.50 -3.84 4.99
C ASP A 106 -3.80 -4.52 3.82
N ARG A 107 -4.56 -4.94 2.80
CA ARG A 107 -3.98 -5.46 1.55
C ARG A 107 -3.37 -4.34 0.70
N HIS A 108 -4.00 -3.17 0.63
CA HIS A 108 -3.39 -1.99 0.01
C HIS A 108 -2.09 -1.59 0.70
N TYR A 109 -2.03 -1.67 2.04
CA TYR A 109 -0.79 -1.46 2.78
C TYR A 109 0.28 -2.49 2.43
N LEU A 110 -0.08 -3.78 2.38
CA LEU A 110 0.86 -4.84 2.03
C LEU A 110 1.36 -4.76 0.58
N GLN A 111 0.53 -4.29 -0.36
CA GLN A 111 0.85 -4.20 -1.79
C GLN A 111 1.59 -2.90 -2.16
N TYR A 112 1.15 -1.74 -1.66
CA TYR A 112 1.64 -0.40 -2.04
C TYR A 112 2.30 0.38 -0.89
N GLY A 113 2.34 -0.17 0.33
CA GLY A 113 2.82 0.55 1.52
C GLY A 113 4.30 0.95 1.46
N LEU A 114 5.15 0.18 0.77
CA LEU A 114 6.58 0.47 0.54
C LEU A 114 7.40 0.81 1.82
N GLY A 115 6.95 0.33 2.99
CA GLY A 115 7.60 0.60 4.28
C GLY A 115 7.30 1.97 4.91
N GLN A 116 6.29 2.71 4.42
CA GLN A 116 5.76 3.87 5.13
C GLN A 116 5.12 3.48 6.47
N ASP A 117 4.82 4.42 7.37
CA ASP A 117 4.14 4.06 8.61
C ASP A 117 2.69 3.57 8.38
N TYR A 118 2.36 2.44 9.00
CA TYR A 118 1.08 1.76 8.87
C TYR A 118 -0.10 2.56 9.47
N GLN A 119 0.10 3.25 10.60
CA GLN A 119 -0.96 4.05 11.23
C GLN A 119 -1.24 5.31 10.40
N CYS A 120 -0.19 5.99 9.92
CA CYS A 120 -0.33 7.12 9.00
C CYS A 120 -1.03 6.73 7.69
N PHE A 121 -0.66 5.59 7.09
CA PHE A 121 -1.31 5.06 5.90
C PHE A 121 -2.79 4.75 6.16
N ARG A 122 -3.09 3.99 7.22
CA ARG A 122 -4.46 3.60 7.58
C ARG A 122 -5.33 4.82 7.84
N GLN A 123 -4.86 5.80 8.61
CA GLN A 123 -5.60 7.03 8.90
C GLN A 123 -5.95 7.82 7.62
N LYS A 124 -5.00 7.95 6.68
CA LYS A 124 -5.23 8.58 5.37
C LYS A 124 -6.28 7.82 4.55
N ALA A 125 -6.17 6.49 4.49
CA ALA A 125 -7.10 5.63 3.77
C ALA A 125 -8.52 5.70 4.36
N GLU A 126 -8.67 5.55 5.68
CA GLU A 126 -9.95 5.62 6.39
C GLU A 126 -10.64 6.99 6.19
N GLN A 127 -9.90 8.10 6.27
CA GLN A 127 -10.43 9.44 6.03
C GLN A 127 -10.94 9.63 4.60
N CYS A 128 -10.23 9.10 3.60
CA CYS A 128 -10.64 9.19 2.21
C CYS A 128 -11.82 8.26 1.88
N LEU A 129 -11.79 7.01 2.35
CA LEU A 129 -12.87 6.05 2.13
C LEU A 129 -14.18 6.49 2.79
N ALA A 130 -14.13 7.09 3.98
CA ALA A 130 -15.30 7.69 4.64
C ALA A 130 -16.00 8.79 3.80
N SER A 131 -15.32 9.36 2.81
CA SER A 131 -15.87 10.37 1.88
C SER A 131 -16.28 9.79 0.52
N ASN A 132 -15.88 8.56 0.19
CA ASN A 132 -16.00 7.96 -1.15
C ASN A 132 -16.82 6.65 -1.18
N THR A 133 -16.92 5.93 -0.06
CA THR A 133 -17.78 4.76 0.10
C THR A 133 -19.24 5.20 0.29
N VAL A 134 -19.89 5.53 -0.83
CA VAL A 134 -21.33 5.85 -0.92
C VAL A 134 -22.09 4.76 -1.69
N PRO A 135 -23.39 4.54 -1.44
CA PRO A 135 -24.18 3.58 -2.19
C PRO A 135 -24.26 3.93 -3.70
N CYS A 136 -23.42 3.29 -4.51
CA CYS A 136 -23.41 3.41 -5.96
C CYS A 136 -24.16 2.22 -6.58
N ASN A 137 -24.99 2.50 -7.59
CA ASN A 137 -25.66 1.45 -8.37
C ASN A 137 -24.73 0.82 -9.42
N ASP A 138 -23.65 1.51 -9.80
CA ASP A 138 -22.63 0.99 -10.70
C ASP A 138 -21.39 0.49 -9.91
N PRO A 139 -21.00 -0.80 -10.05
CA PRO A 139 -19.84 -1.35 -9.35
C PRO A 139 -18.50 -0.72 -9.78
N CYS A 140 -18.35 -0.34 -11.05
CA CYS A 140 -17.12 0.25 -11.55
C CYS A 140 -16.91 1.66 -10.98
N GLU A 141 -17.96 2.49 -10.91
CA GLU A 141 -17.94 3.79 -10.24
C GLU A 141 -17.68 3.65 -8.73
N SER A 142 -18.28 2.64 -8.08
CA SER A 142 -18.07 2.32 -6.66
C SER A 142 -16.60 2.03 -6.35
N ALA A 143 -15.99 1.15 -7.13
CA ALA A 143 -14.58 0.81 -6.99
C ALA A 143 -13.68 2.01 -7.31
N TYR A 144 -13.93 2.71 -8.42
CA TYR A 144 -13.15 3.87 -8.84
C TYR A 144 -13.06 4.95 -7.75
N LYS A 145 -14.17 5.29 -7.09
CA LYS A 145 -14.17 6.27 -5.99
C LYS A 145 -13.33 5.83 -4.80
N GLN A 146 -13.38 4.55 -4.44
CA GLN A 146 -12.67 4.01 -3.27
C GLN A 146 -11.17 3.80 -3.56
N GLU A 147 -10.84 3.18 -4.70
CA GLU A 147 -9.47 2.85 -5.09
C GLU A 147 -8.60 4.09 -5.35
N LEU A 148 -9.19 5.21 -5.80
CA LEU A 148 -8.46 6.47 -5.95
C LEU A 148 -7.92 7.03 -4.61
N CYS A 149 -8.41 6.56 -3.46
CA CYS A 149 -7.81 6.89 -2.16
C CYS A 149 -6.37 6.40 -2.00
N PHE A 150 -5.94 5.42 -2.80
CA PHE A 150 -4.60 4.84 -2.78
C PHE A 150 -3.73 5.26 -3.98
N LEU A 151 -4.18 6.25 -4.77
CA LEU A 151 -3.56 6.62 -6.04
C LEU A 151 -2.10 7.10 -5.91
N GLU A 152 -1.77 7.77 -4.81
CA GLU A 152 -0.42 8.26 -4.55
C GLU A 152 0.55 7.10 -4.27
N GLU A 153 0.07 6.08 -3.55
CA GLU A 153 0.81 4.87 -3.20
C GLU A 153 0.92 3.91 -4.39
N TYR A 154 -0.13 3.79 -5.20
CA TYR A 154 -0.10 3.15 -6.53
C TYR A 154 1.01 3.73 -7.41
N ARG A 155 1.07 5.07 -7.55
CA ARG A 155 2.11 5.75 -8.35
C ARG A 155 3.50 5.44 -7.83
N LYS A 156 3.74 5.59 -6.51
CA LYS A 156 5.02 5.26 -5.87
C LYS A 156 5.44 3.80 -6.13
N TYR A 157 4.48 2.86 -6.10
CA TYR A 157 4.73 1.44 -6.38
C TYR A 157 5.12 1.20 -7.84
N VAL A 158 4.36 1.75 -8.80
CA VAL A 158 4.66 1.57 -10.23
C VAL A 158 5.97 2.26 -10.60
N ASP A 159 6.17 3.52 -10.19
CA ASP A 159 7.41 4.25 -10.42
C ASP A 159 8.63 3.55 -9.80
N GLY A 160 8.54 3.10 -8.55
CA GLY A 160 9.65 2.42 -7.86
C GLY A 160 10.10 1.16 -8.58
N ASN A 161 9.16 0.34 -9.04
CA ASN A 161 9.46 -0.89 -9.77
C ASN A 161 9.92 -0.61 -11.21
N LEU A 162 9.29 0.31 -11.95
CA LEU A 162 9.72 0.68 -13.30
C LEU A 162 11.12 1.29 -13.32
N ASN A 163 11.45 2.19 -12.38
CA ASN A 163 12.81 2.74 -12.27
C ASN A 163 13.84 1.64 -11.95
N SER A 164 13.49 0.65 -11.14
CA SER A 164 14.36 -0.50 -10.84
C SER A 164 14.59 -1.39 -12.07
N LEU A 165 13.56 -1.63 -12.89
CA LEU A 165 13.70 -2.35 -14.17
C LEU A 165 14.56 -1.56 -15.16
N ILE A 166 14.30 -0.27 -15.34
CA ILE A 166 15.06 0.62 -16.24
C ILE A 166 16.56 0.61 -15.87
N ALA A 167 16.88 0.68 -14.59
CA ALA A 167 18.26 0.58 -14.10
C ALA A 167 18.91 -0.80 -14.37
N ALA A 168 18.12 -1.88 -14.34
CA ALA A 168 18.60 -3.23 -14.63
C ALA A 168 18.79 -3.50 -16.14
N VAL A 169 18.04 -2.83 -17.04
CA VAL A 169 18.15 -3.00 -18.50
C VAL A 169 18.95 -1.90 -19.22
N GLY A 170 19.34 -0.83 -18.53
CA GLY A 170 20.17 0.24 -19.08
C GLY A 170 19.47 1.12 -20.13
N VAL A 171 18.14 1.25 -20.06
CA VAL A 171 17.35 2.01 -21.04
C VAL A 171 17.31 3.50 -20.68
N GLU A 172 17.59 4.37 -21.65
CA GLU A 172 17.43 5.82 -21.47
C GLU A 172 15.95 6.22 -21.48
N LYS A 173 15.57 7.18 -20.64
CA LYS A 173 14.18 7.68 -20.59
C LYS A 173 13.87 8.53 -21.81
N ALA A 174 12.86 8.12 -22.59
CA ALA A 174 12.32 8.91 -23.69
C ALA A 174 11.78 10.28 -23.20
N GLY A 175 11.83 11.28 -24.09
CA GLY A 175 11.40 12.65 -23.79
C GLY A 175 9.92 12.76 -23.39
N ASN A 176 9.62 13.69 -22.49
CA ASN A 176 8.32 13.79 -21.84
C ASN A 176 7.21 14.37 -22.75
N SER A 177 6.50 13.49 -23.45
CA SER A 177 5.35 13.85 -24.29
C SER A 177 4.08 14.11 -23.46
N VAL A 178 3.63 15.36 -23.40
CA VAL A 178 2.34 15.72 -22.79
C VAL A 178 1.20 15.39 -23.76
N VAL A 179 0.58 14.24 -23.56
CA VAL A 179 -0.64 13.84 -24.26
C VAL A 179 -1.86 14.34 -23.47
N TYR A 180 -2.82 14.95 -24.16
CA TYR A 180 -4.12 15.33 -23.60
C TYR A 180 -5.13 14.21 -23.89
N TYR A 181 -5.90 13.81 -22.88
CA TYR A 181 -6.84 12.70 -22.96
C TYR A 181 -8.26 13.18 -22.66
N ASN A 182 -9.13 13.06 -23.64
CA ASN A 182 -10.57 13.20 -23.46
C ASN A 182 -11.20 11.81 -23.28
N CYS A 183 -12.32 11.77 -22.56
CA CYS A 183 -13.25 10.65 -22.64
C CYS A 183 -13.84 10.60 -24.05
N VAL A 184 -14.00 9.38 -24.60
CA VAL A 184 -14.60 9.13 -25.92
C VAL A 184 -16.04 8.66 -25.73
#